data_AF-A0A1I0VWE0-F1
#
_entry.id   AF-A0A1I0VWE0-F1
#
_cell.length_a   1.000
_cell.length_b   1.000
_cell.length_c   1.000
_cell.angle_alpha   90.00
_cell.angle_beta   90.00
_cell.angle_gamma   90.00
#
_symmetry.space_group_name_H-M   'P 1'
#
loop_
_entity.id
_entity.type
_entity.pdbx_description
1 polymer ?
#
loop_
_entity_poly.entity_id
_entity_poly.type
_entity_poly.pdbx_seq_one_letter_code
_entity_poly.pdbx_strand_id
1 'polypeptide(L)'
;MINIKRICLFTVGAILTMSSMITYVANASTETITNNRAKQFVDIVTEQKNKPYQYGATGPSCFDCSGLIYYATGQMPSLKIDGQDVKINLENGLGRSTNDQYNAEKGHYVSIYDRRPGDIVFFGGSSYNVTHEGMYLQGDTFIHAPRTNEVVKETSLSSRSNLLPSVRRLEGWLQSSNSWKFLVADTEVNNKWILDNNSYYYINNSGYMEENSWQWIDGSCYKFNPSGIMESDNWLWDNGKCYYVKPSGAMDRNNWVQYKEIWYYVGNDGAMIVNDWVQWKDIWYHVGSDGAMQKSWLTINGKQYYFYNDGSMAVNTVIDGKTIGFDGAVIKG
;
A
#
# COMPACT_ATOMS: atom_id res chain seq x y z
N MET A 1 52.98 -1.67 -56.73
CA MET A 1 52.68 -0.31 -57.22
C MET A 1 51.24 0.00 -56.89
N ILE A 2 51.05 1.13 -56.21
CA ILE A 2 49.79 1.87 -56.00
C ILE A 2 48.83 1.33 -54.94
N ASN A 3 48.32 2.31 -54.20
CA ASN A 3 47.80 2.34 -52.87
C ASN A 3 46.30 2.72 -52.94
N ILE A 4 45.51 2.21 -51.99
CA ILE A 4 44.47 2.96 -51.25
C ILE A 4 43.07 3.21 -51.88
N LYS A 5 42.08 2.91 -51.01
CA LYS A 5 40.72 3.51 -50.79
C LYS A 5 39.54 2.99 -51.64
N ARG A 6 38.61 2.27 -50.98
CA ARG A 6 37.38 2.81 -50.34
C ARG A 6 36.48 1.71 -49.75
N ILE A 7 35.91 2.06 -48.60
CA ILE A 7 34.85 1.42 -47.82
C ILE A 7 33.50 1.64 -48.51
N CYS A 8 32.59 0.65 -48.52
CA CYS A 8 31.21 0.79 -48.00
C CYS A 8 30.29 -0.40 -48.28
N LEU A 9 29.51 -0.71 -47.23
CA LEU A 9 28.16 -1.29 -47.17
C LEU A 9 27.93 -2.70 -47.73
N PHE A 10 27.94 -3.69 -46.83
CA PHE A 10 27.07 -4.86 -46.97
C PHE A 10 25.70 -4.50 -46.39
N THR A 11 24.71 -4.38 -47.27
CA THR A 11 23.29 -4.47 -46.91
C THR A 11 22.97 -5.91 -46.56
N VAL A 12 22.67 -6.19 -45.29
CA VAL A 12 21.90 -7.39 -44.93
C VAL A 12 20.43 -7.00 -44.95
N GLY A 13 19.72 -7.50 -45.97
CA GLY A 13 18.27 -7.43 -46.02
C GLY A 13 17.69 -8.27 -44.89
N ALA A 14 17.17 -7.61 -43.86
CA ALA A 14 16.22 -8.22 -42.94
C ALA A 14 14.84 -8.17 -43.61
N ILE A 15 14.39 -9.34 -44.10
CA ILE A 15 12.99 -9.57 -44.41
C ILE A 15 12.26 -9.58 -43.06
N LEU A 16 11.75 -8.43 -42.65
CA LEU A 16 10.78 -8.32 -41.57
C LEU A 16 9.43 -8.74 -42.16
N THR A 17 8.95 -9.90 -41.72
CA THR A 17 7.61 -10.39 -42.04
C THR A 17 6.58 -9.42 -41.47
N MET A 18 5.54 -9.08 -42.25
CA MET A 18 4.41 -8.19 -41.87
C MET A 18 3.50 -8.76 -40.76
N SER A 19 3.99 -9.67 -39.90
CA SER A 19 3.19 -10.35 -38.87
C SER A 19 3.55 -9.95 -37.43
N SER A 20 4.51 -9.05 -37.23
CA SER A 20 4.92 -8.57 -35.89
C SER A 20 4.67 -7.08 -35.63
N MET A 21 4.09 -6.36 -36.60
CA MET A 21 3.76 -4.92 -36.47
C MET A 21 2.27 -4.63 -36.21
N ILE A 22 1.40 -5.66 -36.18
CA ILE A 22 -0.05 -5.47 -35.95
C ILE A 22 -0.44 -5.72 -34.48
N THR A 23 0.36 -6.42 -33.68
CA THR A 23 0.04 -6.67 -32.26
C THR A 23 0.58 -5.60 -31.30
N TYR A 24 1.47 -4.70 -31.75
CA TYR A 24 2.04 -3.65 -30.90
C TYR A 24 1.27 -2.31 -30.97
N VAL A 25 0.45 -2.09 -32.00
CA VAL A 25 -0.29 -0.83 -32.18
C VAL A 25 -1.73 -0.90 -31.64
N ALA A 26 -2.22 -2.09 -31.28
CA ALA A 26 -3.57 -2.25 -30.72
C ALA A 26 -3.64 -2.16 -29.18
N ASN A 27 -2.52 -2.33 -28.45
CA ASN A 27 -2.49 -2.19 -26.98
C ASN A 27 -2.12 -0.77 -26.51
N ALA A 28 -1.41 0.01 -27.33
CA ALA A 28 -1.09 1.40 -27.00
C ALA A 28 -2.32 2.33 -27.11
N SER A 29 -3.33 1.96 -27.91
CA SER A 29 -4.56 2.75 -28.08
C SER A 29 -5.66 2.45 -27.06
N THR A 30 -5.54 1.38 -26.27
CA THR A 30 -6.48 1.06 -25.18
C THR A 30 -5.95 1.43 -23.79
N GLU A 31 -4.63 1.52 -23.59
CA GLU A 31 -4.03 2.01 -22.33
C GLU A 31 -4.01 3.54 -22.17
N THR A 32 -4.20 4.31 -23.26
CA THR A 32 -4.16 5.77 -23.21
C THR A 32 -5.54 6.40 -22.89
N ILE A 33 -6.61 5.59 -22.88
CA ILE A 33 -7.98 6.02 -22.55
C ILE A 33 -8.38 5.47 -21.16
N THR A 34 -7.46 5.55 -20.20
CA THR A 34 -7.79 5.53 -18.77
C THR A 34 -7.43 6.89 -18.18
N ASN A 35 -8.26 7.88 -18.52
CA ASN A 35 -8.89 8.80 -17.58
C ASN A 35 -8.07 9.09 -16.31
N ASN A 36 -7.14 10.05 -16.37
CA ASN A 36 -6.70 10.70 -15.15
C ASN A 36 -7.89 11.55 -14.64
N ARG A 37 -8.77 10.96 -13.82
CA ARG A 37 -9.95 11.64 -13.29
C ARG A 37 -9.57 12.81 -12.39
N ALA A 38 -8.40 12.76 -11.74
CA ALA A 38 -7.82 13.94 -11.09
C ALA A 38 -7.54 15.05 -12.10
N LYS A 39 -7.02 14.72 -13.28
CA LYS A 39 -6.92 15.67 -14.39
C LYS A 39 -8.29 16.16 -14.87
N GLN A 40 -9.30 15.30 -15.02
CA GLN A 40 -10.65 15.75 -15.40
C GLN A 40 -11.24 16.70 -14.36
N PHE A 41 -11.05 16.43 -13.07
CA PHE A 41 -11.50 17.30 -11.99
C PHE A 41 -10.76 18.64 -12.00
N VAL A 42 -9.44 18.60 -12.20
CA VAL A 42 -8.61 19.80 -12.42
C VAL A 42 -9.08 20.58 -13.64
N ASP A 43 -9.38 19.91 -14.76
CA ASP A 43 -9.83 20.55 -15.99
C ASP A 43 -11.19 21.23 -15.77
N ILE A 44 -12.16 20.55 -15.15
CA ILE A 44 -13.47 21.11 -14.81
C ILE A 44 -13.34 22.36 -13.93
N VAL A 45 -12.49 22.33 -12.89
CA VAL A 45 -12.26 23.50 -12.03
C VAL A 45 -11.56 24.62 -12.79
N THR A 46 -10.56 24.28 -13.61
CA THR A 46 -9.77 25.25 -14.38
C THR A 46 -10.60 25.95 -15.45
N GLU A 47 -11.57 25.26 -16.06
CA GLU A 47 -12.56 25.84 -16.98
C GLU A 47 -13.43 26.93 -16.33
N GLN A 48 -13.48 26.99 -14.99
CA GLN A 48 -14.25 28.02 -14.28
C GLN A 48 -13.48 29.33 -14.08
N LYS A 49 -12.20 29.40 -14.49
CA LYS A 49 -11.35 30.60 -14.35
C LYS A 49 -12.02 31.83 -14.94
N ASN A 50 -11.82 32.97 -14.28
CA ASN A 50 -12.42 34.28 -14.57
C ASN A 50 -13.92 34.42 -14.30
N LYS A 51 -14.62 33.37 -13.84
CA LYS A 51 -16.02 33.52 -13.40
C LYS A 51 -16.10 34.29 -12.07
N PRO A 52 -17.10 35.17 -11.89
CA PRO A 52 -17.19 36.04 -10.71
C PRO A 52 -17.42 35.27 -9.42
N TYR A 53 -16.88 35.80 -8.32
CA TYR A 53 -17.21 35.33 -6.98
C TYR A 53 -18.60 35.80 -6.56
N GLN A 54 -19.38 34.91 -5.96
CA GLN A 54 -20.61 35.26 -5.24
C GLN A 54 -20.79 34.34 -4.03
N TYR A 55 -20.93 34.93 -2.84
CA TYR A 55 -21.13 34.17 -1.61
C TYR A 55 -22.35 33.24 -1.72
N GLY A 56 -22.19 31.97 -1.39
CA GLY A 56 -23.23 30.95 -1.48
C GLY A 56 -23.49 30.39 -2.89
N ALA A 57 -22.82 30.88 -3.94
CA ALA A 57 -23.07 30.39 -5.30
C ALA A 57 -22.36 29.05 -5.58
N THR A 58 -22.99 28.18 -6.37
CA THR A 58 -22.49 26.84 -6.76
C THR A 58 -22.41 26.67 -8.27
N GLY A 59 -22.29 27.76 -9.02
CA GLY A 59 -22.18 27.72 -10.48
C GLY A 59 -23.49 27.68 -11.26
N PRO A 60 -23.40 27.56 -12.60
CA PRO A 60 -22.15 27.58 -13.37
C PRO A 60 -21.66 29.00 -13.70
N SER A 61 -22.41 30.05 -13.39
CA SER A 61 -22.08 31.44 -13.79
C SER A 61 -21.22 32.19 -12.76
N CYS A 62 -21.28 31.80 -11.49
CA CYS A 62 -20.54 32.40 -10.38
C CYS A 62 -20.35 31.38 -9.25
N PHE A 63 -19.35 31.59 -8.40
CA PHE A 63 -18.97 30.63 -7.36
C PHE A 63 -18.54 31.32 -6.07
N ASP A 64 -18.76 30.70 -4.92
CA ASP A 64 -17.83 30.89 -3.80
C ASP A 64 -16.80 29.75 -3.75
N CYS A 65 -15.91 29.76 -2.76
CA CYS A 65 -14.82 28.79 -2.65
C CYS A 65 -15.34 27.35 -2.62
N SER A 66 -16.31 27.08 -1.74
CA SER A 66 -16.89 25.75 -1.57
C SER A 66 -17.79 25.35 -2.72
N GLY A 67 -18.49 26.32 -3.31
CA GLY A 67 -19.36 26.12 -4.45
C GLY A 67 -18.63 25.78 -5.74
N LEU A 68 -17.39 26.25 -5.91
CA LEU A 68 -16.53 25.86 -7.04
C LEU A 68 -16.21 24.36 -7.00
N ILE A 69 -15.78 23.87 -5.83
CA ILE A 69 -15.46 22.45 -5.61
C ILE A 69 -16.72 21.59 -5.67
N TYR A 70 -17.82 22.05 -5.05
CA TYR A 70 -19.12 21.39 -5.10
C TYR A 70 -19.64 21.22 -6.53
N TYR A 71 -19.53 22.27 -7.36
CA TYR A 71 -19.92 22.21 -8.76
C TYR A 71 -19.06 21.21 -9.53
N ALA A 72 -17.75 21.32 -9.41
CA ALA A 72 -16.82 20.51 -10.19
C ALA A 72 -16.95 19.02 -9.87
N THR A 73 -17.13 18.68 -8.59
CA THR A 73 -17.44 17.32 -8.17
C THR A 73 -18.77 16.86 -8.79
N GLY A 74 -19.82 17.68 -8.75
CA GLY A 74 -21.11 17.39 -9.41
C GLY A 74 -21.02 17.13 -10.92
N GLN A 75 -20.05 17.72 -11.62
CA GLN A 75 -19.83 17.50 -13.06
C GLN A 75 -19.00 16.24 -13.38
N MET A 76 -18.37 15.61 -12.38
CA MET A 76 -17.60 14.39 -12.61
C MET A 76 -18.53 13.27 -13.11
N PRO A 77 -18.14 12.52 -14.16
CA PRO A 77 -18.96 11.43 -14.67
C PRO A 77 -19.08 10.30 -13.64
N SER A 78 -20.21 9.61 -13.61
CA SER A 78 -20.37 8.38 -12.83
C SER A 78 -19.40 7.30 -13.30
N LEU A 79 -18.95 6.46 -12.37
CA LEU A 79 -18.24 5.23 -12.68
C LEU A 79 -19.21 4.07 -12.87
N LYS A 80 -18.80 3.05 -13.61
CA LYS A 80 -19.47 1.75 -13.60
C LYS A 80 -18.70 0.80 -12.70
N ILE A 81 -19.26 0.47 -11.54
CA ILE A 81 -18.70 -0.47 -10.58
C ILE A 81 -19.70 -1.62 -10.44
N ASP A 82 -19.25 -2.85 -10.71
CA ASP A 82 -20.11 -4.05 -10.68
C ASP A 82 -21.40 -3.89 -11.53
N GLY A 83 -21.29 -3.17 -12.65
CA GLY A 83 -22.40 -2.89 -13.57
C GLY A 83 -23.35 -1.76 -13.11
N GLN A 84 -23.12 -1.16 -11.94
CA GLN A 84 -23.91 -0.05 -11.41
C GLN A 84 -23.22 1.29 -11.65
N ASP A 85 -24.00 2.31 -11.99
CA ASP A 85 -23.49 3.68 -12.11
C ASP A 85 -23.27 4.26 -10.70
N VAL A 86 -22.02 4.24 -10.23
CA VAL A 86 -21.59 4.85 -8.97
C VAL A 86 -21.15 6.28 -9.24
N LYS A 87 -21.98 7.19 -8.76
CA LYS A 87 -21.68 8.61 -8.71
C LYS A 87 -20.63 8.89 -7.63
N ILE A 88 -19.37 9.11 -8.04
CA ILE A 88 -18.32 9.64 -7.17
C ILE A 88 -18.40 11.16 -7.14
N ASN A 89 -19.60 11.60 -6.83
CA ASN A 89 -19.99 12.95 -6.61
C ASN A 89 -21.12 12.87 -5.59
N LEU A 90 -20.76 13.11 -4.33
CA LEU A 90 -21.58 13.92 -3.44
C LEU A 90 -22.98 13.48 -3.03
N GLU A 91 -23.57 12.44 -3.58
CA GLU A 91 -24.99 12.16 -3.30
C GLU A 91 -25.24 11.71 -1.86
N ASN A 92 -24.20 11.58 -1.02
CA ASN A 92 -24.31 11.51 0.45
C ASN A 92 -23.04 12.05 1.14
N GLY A 93 -22.79 13.37 1.17
CA GLY A 93 -22.06 13.95 2.33
C GLY A 93 -20.73 14.69 2.20
N LEU A 94 -20.35 15.37 1.09
CA LEU A 94 -19.34 16.47 1.25
C LEU A 94 -19.95 17.71 1.92
N GLY A 95 -21.28 17.82 1.96
CA GLY A 95 -21.96 19.03 2.39
C GLY A 95 -21.62 20.24 1.50
N ARG A 96 -22.24 21.38 1.80
CA ARG A 96 -22.03 22.59 0.99
C ARG A 96 -20.86 23.40 1.49
N SER A 97 -20.71 23.50 2.81
CA SER A 97 -19.79 24.44 3.43
C SER A 97 -18.35 23.91 3.37
N THR A 98 -17.38 24.82 3.44
CA THR A 98 -15.96 24.43 3.50
C THR A 98 -15.65 23.51 4.70
N ASN A 99 -16.31 23.72 5.84
CA ASN A 99 -16.18 22.85 7.00
C ASN A 99 -16.72 21.44 6.73
N ASP A 100 -17.86 21.32 6.06
CA ASP A 100 -18.39 20.01 5.65
C ASP A 100 -17.42 19.35 4.67
N GLN A 101 -16.95 20.10 3.68
CA GLN A 101 -16.03 19.61 2.65
C GLN A 101 -14.63 19.26 3.19
N TYR A 102 -14.25 19.76 4.37
CA TYR A 102 -13.03 19.33 5.05
C TYR A 102 -13.25 18.03 5.83
N ASN A 103 -14.33 17.97 6.61
CA ASN A 103 -14.59 16.87 7.56
C ASN A 103 -15.40 15.71 6.97
N ALA A 104 -15.85 15.82 5.72
CA ALA A 104 -16.68 14.81 5.09
C ALA A 104 -15.99 13.45 5.02
N GLU A 105 -16.73 12.41 5.43
CA GLU A 105 -16.28 11.02 5.59
C GLU A 105 -15.59 10.43 4.35
N LYS A 106 -15.85 10.98 3.16
CA LYS A 106 -15.34 10.48 1.87
C LYS A 106 -14.07 11.20 1.41
N GLY A 107 -12.91 10.82 1.92
CA GLY A 107 -11.61 11.29 1.45
C GLY A 107 -10.54 11.06 2.51
N HIS A 108 -9.27 11.08 2.11
CA HIS A 108 -8.15 10.95 3.05
C HIS A 108 -7.39 12.26 3.20
N TYR A 109 -6.96 12.55 4.43
CA TYR A 109 -6.09 13.68 4.69
C TYR A 109 -4.73 13.45 4.03
N VAL A 110 -4.28 14.45 3.28
CA VAL A 110 -3.02 14.46 2.57
C VAL A 110 -2.10 15.47 3.22
N SER A 111 -0.93 14.98 3.64
CA SER A 111 0.17 15.82 4.11
C SER A 111 0.56 16.84 3.05
N ILE A 112 1.03 18.01 3.48
CA ILE A 112 1.46 19.05 2.55
C ILE A 112 2.57 18.60 1.59
N TYR A 113 3.31 17.54 1.90
CA TYR A 113 4.39 17.02 1.04
C TYR A 113 3.90 15.99 0.02
N ASP A 114 2.72 15.41 0.24
CA ASP A 114 2.16 14.33 -0.60
C ASP A 114 1.08 14.83 -1.55
N ARG A 115 0.91 16.15 -1.65
CA ARG A 115 -0.10 16.80 -2.48
C ARG A 115 0.13 16.54 -3.97
N ARG A 116 -0.95 16.26 -4.68
CA ARG A 116 -1.01 16.02 -6.12
C ARG A 116 -2.13 16.87 -6.75
N PRO A 117 -1.99 17.27 -8.03
CA PRO A 117 -3.04 17.99 -8.74
C PRO A 117 -4.42 17.37 -8.50
N GLY A 118 -5.40 18.18 -8.10
CA GLY A 118 -6.76 17.73 -7.77
C GLY A 118 -7.04 17.55 -6.28
N ASP A 119 -6.02 17.56 -5.41
CA ASP A 119 -6.21 17.61 -3.96
C ASP A 119 -6.86 18.95 -3.56
N ILE A 120 -7.84 18.91 -2.65
CA ILE A 120 -8.49 20.12 -2.15
C ILE A 120 -7.64 20.67 -1.00
N VAL A 121 -7.28 21.94 -1.09
CA VAL A 121 -6.50 22.66 -0.08
C VAL A 121 -7.44 23.50 0.78
N PHE A 122 -7.18 23.52 2.07
CA PHE A 122 -8.03 24.16 3.06
C PHE A 122 -7.25 25.14 3.92
N PHE A 123 -7.91 26.22 4.33
CA PHE A 123 -7.34 27.25 5.19
C PHE A 123 -8.27 27.56 6.35
N GLY A 124 -7.74 27.59 7.57
CA GLY A 124 -8.56 27.76 8.76
C GLY A 124 -7.77 27.71 10.05
N GLY A 125 -8.40 28.14 11.14
CA GLY A 125 -7.78 28.09 12.47
C GLY A 125 -7.68 26.66 13.04
N SER A 126 -8.55 25.75 12.59
CA SER A 126 -8.58 24.34 13.00
C SER A 126 -9.46 23.52 12.06
N SER A 127 -9.52 22.20 12.25
CA SER A 127 -10.48 21.30 11.57
C SER A 127 -11.95 21.67 11.81
N TYR A 128 -12.25 22.37 12.91
CA TYR A 128 -13.59 22.84 13.25
C TYR A 128 -13.86 24.27 12.77
N ASN A 129 -12.84 25.00 12.30
CA ASN A 129 -12.95 26.37 11.83
C ASN A 129 -12.19 26.53 10.52
N VAL A 130 -12.80 26.00 9.45
CA VAL A 130 -12.25 26.06 8.09
C VAL A 130 -12.94 27.18 7.34
N THR A 131 -12.15 28.14 6.87
CA THR A 131 -12.64 29.43 6.38
C THR A 131 -12.56 29.59 4.88
N HIS A 132 -11.72 28.80 4.21
CA HIS A 132 -11.51 28.91 2.78
C HIS A 132 -10.99 27.61 2.19
N GLU A 133 -11.28 27.36 0.92
CA GLU A 133 -10.72 26.23 0.17
C GLU A 133 -10.43 26.56 -1.29
N GLY A 134 -9.76 25.64 -1.94
CA GLY A 134 -9.54 25.62 -3.39
C GLY A 134 -8.90 24.30 -3.81
N MET A 135 -8.46 24.21 -5.05
CA MET A 135 -7.86 23.00 -5.59
C MET A 135 -6.38 23.22 -5.89
N TYR A 136 -5.54 22.33 -5.36
CA TYR A 136 -4.12 22.30 -5.67
C TYR A 136 -3.90 21.91 -7.13
N LEU A 137 -3.02 22.66 -7.81
CA LEU A 137 -2.64 22.40 -9.19
C LEU A 137 -1.24 21.78 -9.24
N GLN A 138 -0.22 22.53 -8.84
CA GLN A 138 1.18 22.07 -8.84
C GLN A 138 2.07 23.08 -8.09
N GLY A 139 3.19 22.60 -7.55
CA GLY A 139 4.18 23.46 -6.89
C GLY A 139 3.59 24.25 -5.72
N ASP A 140 3.56 25.58 -5.85
CA ASP A 140 2.94 26.49 -4.88
C ASP A 140 1.59 27.03 -5.38
N THR A 141 1.00 26.47 -6.44
CA THR A 141 -0.17 27.03 -7.12
C THR A 141 -1.44 26.25 -6.80
N PHE A 142 -2.52 26.99 -6.53
CA PHE A 142 -3.88 26.47 -6.41
C PHE A 142 -4.90 27.41 -7.05
N ILE A 143 -6.05 26.87 -7.45
CA ILE A 143 -7.17 27.63 -8.02
C ILE A 143 -8.32 27.71 -7.02
N HIS A 144 -8.93 28.90 -6.90
CA HIS A 144 -10.03 29.14 -5.96
C HIS A 144 -10.94 30.29 -6.39
N ALA A 145 -12.11 30.40 -5.77
CA ALA A 145 -12.95 31.59 -5.80
C ALA A 145 -12.73 32.38 -4.48
N PRO A 146 -11.96 33.48 -4.48
CA PRO A 146 -11.39 34.05 -3.26
C PRO A 146 -12.35 34.84 -2.38
N ARG A 147 -13.09 35.82 -2.93
CA ARG A 147 -13.98 36.75 -2.22
C ARG A 147 -14.73 37.69 -3.17
N THR A 148 -15.67 38.45 -2.62
CA THR A 148 -16.44 39.50 -3.33
C THR A 148 -15.55 40.43 -4.14
N ASN A 149 -16.01 40.81 -5.34
CA ASN A 149 -15.30 41.64 -6.33
C ASN A 149 -14.07 41.00 -6.97
N GLU A 150 -13.88 39.69 -6.80
CA GLU A 150 -12.86 38.94 -7.50
C GLU A 150 -13.47 37.82 -8.34
N VAL A 151 -12.60 37.09 -9.05
CA VAL A 151 -12.96 35.99 -9.95
C VAL A 151 -12.26 34.71 -9.52
N VAL A 152 -12.75 33.57 -10.00
CA VAL A 152 -12.01 32.31 -9.94
C VAL A 152 -10.65 32.51 -10.58
N LYS A 153 -9.58 32.27 -9.81
CA LYS A 153 -8.21 32.54 -10.24
C LYS A 153 -7.22 31.60 -9.58
N GLU A 154 -6.03 31.55 -10.15
CA GLU A 154 -4.89 30.86 -9.55
C GLU A 154 -4.14 31.82 -8.62
N THR A 155 -3.71 31.32 -7.46
CA THR A 155 -2.86 32.06 -6.53
C THR A 155 -1.80 31.14 -5.92
N SER A 156 -0.79 31.76 -5.28
CA SER A 156 0.20 31.04 -4.47
C SER A 156 -0.43 30.55 -3.18
N LEU A 157 -0.20 29.30 -2.78
CA LEU A 157 -0.56 28.81 -1.45
C LEU A 157 0.16 29.60 -0.36
N SER A 158 1.44 29.91 -0.60
CA SER A 158 2.25 30.78 0.28
C SER A 158 1.70 32.20 0.45
N SER A 159 0.76 32.64 -0.39
CA SER A 159 0.09 33.95 -0.24
C SER A 159 -0.99 33.97 0.86
N ARG A 160 -1.30 32.81 1.45
CA ARG A 160 -2.28 32.65 2.52
C ARG A 160 -1.65 31.94 3.72
N SER A 161 -2.00 32.37 4.92
CA SER A 161 -1.62 31.69 6.16
C SER A 161 -2.66 30.63 6.54
N ASN A 162 -2.31 29.82 7.56
CA ASN A 162 -3.20 28.82 8.17
C ASN A 162 -3.62 27.68 7.22
N LEU A 163 -2.67 27.17 6.43
CA LEU A 163 -2.88 25.98 5.60
C LEU A 163 -3.09 24.75 6.49
N LEU A 164 -4.19 24.04 6.27
CA LEU A 164 -4.50 22.75 6.90
C LEU A 164 -4.05 21.60 5.99
N PRO A 165 -4.02 20.34 6.48
CA PRO A 165 -3.91 19.17 5.62
C PRO A 165 -4.89 19.25 4.44
N SER A 166 -4.45 18.79 3.27
CA SER A 166 -5.32 18.73 2.11
C SER A 166 -6.24 17.51 2.20
N VAL A 167 -7.27 17.46 1.38
CA VAL A 167 -8.10 16.25 1.25
C VAL A 167 -8.08 15.78 -0.20
N ARG A 168 -7.74 14.51 -0.39
CA ARG A 168 -7.88 13.84 -1.69
C ARG A 168 -9.22 13.14 -1.74
N ARG A 169 -9.99 13.43 -2.79
CA ARG A 169 -11.41 13.02 -2.90
C ARG A 169 -11.69 12.00 -4.00
N LEU A 170 -10.78 11.84 -4.96
CA LEU A 170 -10.94 10.94 -6.11
C LEU A 170 -10.24 9.58 -5.88
N GLU A 171 -9.89 9.28 -4.64
CA GLU A 171 -9.30 8.03 -4.20
C GLU A 171 -9.93 7.65 -2.86
N GLY A 172 -10.16 6.36 -2.62
CA GLY A 172 -10.71 5.91 -1.34
C GLY A 172 -11.44 4.56 -1.36
N TRP A 173 -11.83 4.12 -0.17
CA TRP A 173 -12.56 2.89 0.06
C TRP A 173 -14.03 3.01 -0.33
N LEU A 174 -14.54 2.02 -1.07
CA LEU A 174 -15.93 1.87 -1.43
C LEU A 174 -16.44 0.52 -0.94
N GLN A 175 -17.44 0.53 -0.06
CA GLN A 175 -18.14 -0.68 0.33
C GLN A 175 -19.00 -1.19 -0.85
N SER A 176 -18.71 -2.39 -1.35
CA SER A 176 -19.58 -3.14 -2.25
C SER A 176 -20.34 -4.23 -1.46
N SER A 177 -21.26 -4.93 -2.12
CA SER A 177 -22.03 -6.03 -1.53
C SER A 177 -21.18 -7.23 -1.12
N ASN A 178 -20.01 -7.40 -1.74
CA ASN A 178 -19.15 -8.58 -1.56
C ASN A 178 -17.99 -8.33 -0.59
N SER A 179 -17.37 -7.16 -0.64
CA SER A 179 -16.34 -6.65 0.29
C SER A 179 -16.04 -5.19 -0.08
N TRP A 180 -14.95 -4.63 0.43
CA TRP A 180 -14.47 -3.29 0.08
C TRP A 180 -13.71 -3.32 -1.26
N LYS A 181 -13.89 -2.28 -2.08
CA LYS A 181 -13.00 -1.95 -3.20
C LYS A 181 -12.20 -0.70 -2.84
N PHE A 182 -11.00 -0.54 -3.41
CA PHE A 182 -10.28 0.73 -3.35
C PHE A 182 -10.26 1.39 -4.72
N LEU A 183 -10.46 2.70 -4.74
CA LEU A 183 -10.46 3.49 -5.94
C LEU A 183 -9.22 4.37 -5.96
N VAL A 184 -8.53 4.40 -7.10
CA VAL A 184 -7.45 5.36 -7.38
C VAL A 184 -7.85 6.14 -8.63
N ALA A 185 -7.94 7.47 -8.52
CA ALA A 185 -8.54 8.34 -9.52
C ALA A 185 -9.86 7.74 -10.04
N ASP A 186 -10.68 7.23 -9.13
CA ASP A 186 -11.97 6.60 -9.45
C ASP A 186 -11.84 5.43 -10.45
N THR A 187 -10.76 4.66 -10.39
CA THR A 187 -10.61 3.38 -11.10
C THR A 187 -10.41 2.25 -10.11
N GLU A 188 -11.04 1.10 -10.36
CA GLU A 188 -10.77 -0.11 -9.59
C GLU A 188 -9.31 -0.49 -9.78
N VAL A 189 -8.60 -0.65 -8.66
CA VAL A 189 -7.22 -1.12 -8.70
C VAL A 189 -7.19 -2.59 -8.35
N ASN A 190 -6.55 -3.39 -9.19
CA ASN A 190 -6.45 -4.84 -8.98
C ASN A 190 -4.98 -5.19 -8.71
N ASN A 191 -4.76 -6.21 -7.89
CA ASN A 191 -3.43 -6.69 -7.49
C ASN A 191 -2.52 -5.55 -6.97
N LYS A 192 -3.05 -4.78 -6.02
CA LYS A 192 -2.42 -3.54 -5.56
C LYS A 192 -2.38 -3.46 -4.04
N TRP A 193 -1.19 -3.17 -3.52
CA TRP A 193 -1.01 -2.72 -2.15
C TRP A 193 -1.49 -1.29 -1.99
N ILE A 194 -2.26 -1.05 -0.93
CA ILE A 194 -2.77 0.26 -0.53
C ILE A 194 -2.21 0.58 0.85
N LEU A 195 -1.61 1.76 0.99
CA LEU A 195 -1.23 2.33 2.27
C LEU A 195 -2.23 3.41 2.63
N ASP A 196 -3.01 3.18 3.69
CA ASP A 196 -3.99 4.13 4.19
C ASP A 196 -3.92 4.18 5.73
N ASN A 197 -3.96 5.38 6.31
CA ASN A 197 -3.84 5.60 7.76
C ASN A 197 -2.72 4.77 8.43
N ASN A 198 -1.54 4.74 7.79
CA ASN A 198 -0.36 3.99 8.24
C ASN A 198 -0.56 2.47 8.35
N SER A 199 -1.57 1.93 7.68
CA SER A 199 -1.90 0.52 7.59
C SER A 199 -1.85 0.06 6.13
N TYR A 200 -1.37 -1.17 5.91
CA TYR A 200 -1.33 -1.77 4.58
C TYR A 200 -2.55 -2.65 4.36
N TYR A 201 -3.10 -2.58 3.16
CA TYR A 201 -4.20 -3.39 2.66
C TYR A 201 -3.81 -3.92 1.28
N TYR A 202 -4.48 -4.97 0.83
CA TYR A 202 -4.27 -5.50 -0.52
C TYR A 202 -5.60 -5.67 -1.25
N ILE A 203 -5.64 -5.17 -2.48
CA ILE A 203 -6.76 -5.38 -3.40
C ILE A 203 -6.41 -6.51 -4.35
N ASN A 204 -7.23 -7.54 -4.36
CA ASN A 204 -7.02 -8.74 -5.16
C ASN A 204 -7.32 -8.51 -6.66
N ASN A 205 -7.16 -9.56 -7.45
CA ASN A 205 -7.33 -9.50 -8.90
C ASN A 205 -8.77 -9.14 -9.33
N SER A 206 -9.75 -9.37 -8.45
CA SER A 206 -11.16 -9.06 -8.69
C SER A 206 -11.55 -7.64 -8.21
N GLY A 207 -10.58 -6.86 -7.71
CA GLY A 207 -10.82 -5.50 -7.24
C GLY A 207 -11.34 -5.41 -5.80
N TYR A 208 -11.35 -6.53 -5.06
CA TYR A 208 -11.81 -6.58 -3.67
C TYR A 208 -10.66 -6.62 -2.68
N MET A 209 -10.85 -6.00 -1.52
CA MET A 209 -9.94 -6.03 -0.39
C MET A 209 -9.84 -7.44 0.17
N GLU A 210 -8.61 -7.86 0.47
CA GLU A 210 -8.36 -9.08 1.23
C GLU A 210 -8.61 -8.84 2.72
N GLU A 211 -9.43 -9.68 3.33
CA GLU A 211 -9.79 -9.58 4.75
C GLU A 211 -9.92 -10.96 5.38
N ASN A 212 -9.58 -11.04 6.68
CA ASN A 212 -9.62 -12.28 7.46
C ASN A 212 -8.94 -13.49 6.80
N SER A 213 -7.90 -13.27 5.99
CA SER A 213 -7.32 -14.28 5.12
C SER A 213 -5.79 -14.33 5.25
N TRP A 214 -5.20 -15.44 4.79
CA TRP A 214 -3.78 -15.54 4.45
C TRP A 214 -3.67 -15.49 2.93
N GLN A 215 -2.76 -14.67 2.40
CA GLN A 215 -2.64 -14.46 0.96
C GLN A 215 -1.20 -14.53 0.49
N TRP A 216 -0.99 -15.25 -0.61
CA TRP A 216 0.30 -15.35 -1.27
C TRP A 216 0.42 -14.26 -2.34
N ILE A 217 1.25 -13.26 -2.08
CA ILE A 217 1.39 -12.05 -2.90
C ILE A 217 2.88 -11.87 -3.20
N ASP A 218 3.23 -11.76 -4.48
CA ASP A 218 4.60 -11.50 -4.94
C ASP A 218 5.68 -12.39 -4.30
N GLY A 219 5.37 -13.67 -4.09
CA GLY A 219 6.31 -14.66 -3.55
C GLY A 219 6.38 -14.73 -2.02
N SER A 220 5.53 -14.02 -1.28
CA SER A 220 5.45 -14.08 0.18
C SER A 220 4.01 -14.29 0.65
N CYS A 221 3.84 -14.85 1.86
CA CYS A 221 2.53 -14.99 2.50
C CYS A 221 2.29 -13.84 3.47
N TYR A 222 1.10 -13.25 3.46
CA TYR A 222 0.68 -12.16 4.33
C TYR A 222 -0.64 -12.50 5.02
N LYS A 223 -0.81 -12.09 6.27
CA LYS A 223 -2.10 -12.19 6.98
C LYS A 223 -2.81 -10.85 6.95
N PHE A 224 -4.09 -10.86 6.57
CA PHE A 224 -5.00 -9.73 6.75
C PHE A 224 -5.99 -10.02 7.88
N ASN A 225 -6.21 -9.05 8.74
CA ASN A 225 -7.17 -9.14 9.83
C ASN A 225 -8.62 -8.90 9.33
N PRO A 226 -9.65 -9.01 10.19
CA PRO A 226 -11.04 -8.81 9.78
C PRO A 226 -11.37 -7.41 9.22
N SER A 227 -10.52 -6.41 9.47
CA SER A 227 -10.65 -5.07 8.90
C SER A 227 -9.80 -4.87 7.64
N GLY A 228 -9.17 -5.94 7.12
CA GLY A 228 -8.31 -5.91 5.94
C GLY A 228 -6.91 -5.35 6.18
N ILE A 229 -6.54 -5.05 7.43
CA ILE A 229 -5.20 -4.54 7.76
C ILE A 229 -4.22 -5.72 7.75
N MET A 230 -3.09 -5.53 7.08
CA MET A 230 -1.97 -6.47 7.06
C MET A 230 -1.30 -6.54 8.44
N GLU A 231 -1.22 -7.73 9.01
CA GLU A 231 -0.47 -7.99 10.25
C GLU A 231 1.04 -7.88 9.99
N SER A 232 1.79 -7.31 10.95
CA SER A 232 3.25 -7.19 10.84
C SER A 232 3.94 -7.19 12.20
N ASP A 233 5.21 -7.60 12.21
CA ASP A 233 6.11 -7.66 13.38
C ASP A 233 5.52 -8.34 14.62
N ASN A 234 4.86 -9.48 14.43
CA ASN A 234 4.20 -10.17 15.54
C ASN A 234 4.05 -11.67 15.33
N TRP A 235 3.82 -12.39 16.43
CA TRP A 235 3.37 -13.76 16.44
C TRP A 235 1.84 -13.83 16.33
N LEU A 236 1.36 -14.65 15.41
CA LEU A 236 -0.05 -14.84 15.10
C LEU A 236 -0.45 -16.27 15.49
N TRP A 237 -1.49 -16.41 16.32
CA TRP A 237 -2.12 -17.69 16.60
C TRP A 237 -3.26 -17.92 15.61
N ASP A 238 -3.14 -18.92 14.75
CA ASP A 238 -4.15 -19.25 13.76
C ASP A 238 -4.28 -20.76 13.58
N ASN A 239 -5.52 -21.25 13.62
CA ASN A 239 -5.85 -22.67 13.48
C ASN A 239 -4.96 -23.63 14.32
N GLY A 240 -4.69 -23.25 15.58
CA GLY A 240 -3.92 -24.06 16.53
C GLY A 240 -2.40 -24.02 16.37
N LYS A 241 -1.87 -23.12 15.52
CA LYS A 241 -0.44 -22.95 15.27
C LYS A 241 -0.01 -21.49 15.46
N CYS A 242 1.25 -21.28 15.83
CA CYS A 242 1.90 -19.97 15.85
C CYS A 242 2.64 -19.71 14.54
N TYR A 243 2.48 -18.52 13.97
CA TYR A 243 3.23 -18.05 12.80
C TYR A 243 3.87 -16.71 13.13
N TYR A 244 5.07 -16.43 12.63
CA TYR A 244 5.69 -15.11 12.77
C TYR A 244 5.61 -14.36 11.44
N VAL A 245 5.10 -13.13 11.48
CA VAL A 245 5.16 -12.17 10.37
C VAL A 245 6.20 -11.12 10.68
N LYS A 246 7.09 -10.88 9.72
CA LYS A 246 8.18 -9.89 9.82
C LYS A 246 7.63 -8.45 9.87
N PRO A 247 8.46 -7.43 10.16
CA PRO A 247 8.05 -6.04 10.00
C PRO A 247 7.53 -5.66 8.62
N SER A 248 7.96 -6.39 7.57
CA SER A 248 7.41 -6.22 6.22
C SER A 248 6.04 -6.88 6.01
N GLY A 249 5.48 -7.54 7.02
CA GLY A 249 4.24 -8.35 6.95
C GLY A 249 4.42 -9.75 6.37
N ALA A 250 5.55 -10.03 5.71
CA ALA A 250 5.81 -11.34 5.13
C ALA A 250 6.02 -12.40 6.23
N MET A 251 5.28 -13.50 6.14
CA MET A 251 5.44 -14.66 7.01
C MET A 251 6.82 -15.31 6.82
N ASP A 252 7.49 -15.61 7.93
CA ASP A 252 8.78 -16.30 7.88
C ASP A 252 8.60 -17.82 7.83
N ARG A 253 9.51 -18.50 7.12
CA ARG A 253 9.44 -19.95 6.84
C ARG A 253 10.84 -20.54 6.77
N ASN A 254 11.02 -21.77 7.26
CA ASN A 254 12.30 -22.47 7.30
C ASN A 254 13.42 -21.55 7.83
N ASN A 255 13.21 -20.94 8.98
CA ASN A 255 14.15 -19.95 9.49
C ASN A 255 14.09 -19.83 11.01
N TRP A 256 15.21 -19.37 11.56
CA TRP A 256 15.29 -18.91 12.94
C TRP A 256 14.71 -17.49 13.07
N VAL A 257 13.79 -17.32 14.01
CA VAL A 257 13.18 -16.04 14.37
C VAL A 257 13.69 -15.65 15.75
N GLN A 258 14.30 -14.48 15.88
CA GLN A 258 14.63 -13.91 17.18
C GLN A 258 13.53 -12.94 17.62
N TYR A 259 12.91 -13.22 18.76
CA TYR A 259 11.87 -12.38 19.32
C TYR A 259 12.14 -12.16 20.81
N LYS A 260 12.31 -10.90 21.22
CA LYS A 260 12.68 -10.51 22.60
C LYS A 260 13.87 -11.33 23.13
N GLU A 261 14.94 -11.38 22.32
CA GLU A 261 16.20 -12.09 22.60
C GLU A 261 16.12 -13.63 22.66
N ILE A 262 14.94 -14.23 22.52
CA ILE A 262 14.72 -15.67 22.47
C ILE A 262 14.64 -16.12 21.01
N TRP A 263 15.29 -17.24 20.70
CA TRP A 263 15.25 -17.85 19.37
C TRP A 263 14.15 -18.89 19.29
N TYR A 264 13.39 -18.84 18.20
CA TYR A 264 12.33 -19.77 17.83
C TYR A 264 12.58 -20.24 16.40
N TYR A 265 12.13 -21.44 16.05
CA TYR A 265 12.25 -21.92 14.68
C TYR A 265 10.88 -22.09 14.05
N VAL A 266 10.70 -21.56 12.83
CA VAL A 266 9.48 -21.75 12.04
C VAL A 266 9.75 -22.72 10.89
N GLY A 267 8.88 -23.70 10.73
CA GLY A 267 8.99 -24.77 9.75
C GLY A 267 8.67 -24.32 8.32
N ASN A 268 8.57 -25.31 7.43
CA ASN A 268 8.29 -25.04 6.02
C ASN A 268 6.89 -24.48 5.78
N ASP A 269 5.90 -24.78 6.61
CA ASP A 269 4.58 -24.16 6.53
C ASP A 269 4.50 -22.81 7.27
N GLY A 270 5.61 -22.36 7.86
CA GLY A 270 5.69 -21.16 8.70
C GLY A 270 5.27 -21.37 10.15
N ALA A 271 4.79 -22.58 10.50
CA ALA A 271 4.38 -22.87 11.87
C ALA A 271 5.61 -22.99 12.78
N MET A 272 5.51 -22.43 13.97
CA MET A 272 6.52 -22.57 15.01
C MET A 272 6.67 -24.04 15.40
N ILE A 273 7.90 -24.52 15.40
CA ILE A 273 8.25 -25.85 15.91
C ILE A 273 8.29 -25.80 17.44
N VAL A 274 7.71 -26.80 18.09
CA VAL A 274 7.65 -26.92 19.55
C VAL A 274 7.96 -28.35 19.98
N ASN A 275 8.66 -28.53 21.10
CA ASN A 275 9.03 -29.84 21.66
C ASN A 275 9.70 -30.78 20.64
N ASP A 276 10.52 -30.25 19.74
CA ASP A 276 11.10 -31.05 18.68
C ASP A 276 12.53 -30.63 18.34
N TRP A 277 13.19 -31.50 17.59
CA TRP A 277 14.50 -31.27 17.02
C TRP A 277 14.42 -30.38 15.78
N VAL A 278 15.40 -29.50 15.64
CA VAL A 278 15.57 -28.64 14.46
C VAL A 278 16.96 -28.88 13.90
N GLN A 279 17.05 -29.21 12.63
CA GLN A 279 18.32 -29.26 11.91
C GLN A 279 18.47 -28.01 11.05
N TRP A 280 19.52 -27.24 11.28
CA TRP A 280 19.82 -26.02 10.54
C TRP A 280 21.29 -26.03 10.09
N LYS A 281 21.52 -26.02 8.77
CA LYS A 281 22.86 -26.07 8.18
C LYS A 281 23.72 -27.19 8.78
N ASP A 282 23.15 -28.41 8.80
CA ASP A 282 23.75 -29.63 9.34
C ASP A 282 24.03 -29.66 10.85
N ILE A 283 23.63 -28.62 11.59
CA ILE A 283 23.74 -28.54 13.05
C ILE A 283 22.36 -28.83 13.67
N TRP A 284 22.34 -29.65 14.72
CA TRP A 284 21.13 -29.95 15.47
C TRP A 284 20.92 -28.97 16.62
N TYR A 285 19.66 -28.64 16.83
CA TYR A 285 19.13 -27.79 17.90
C TYR A 285 17.87 -28.49 18.46
N HIS A 286 17.42 -28.05 19.63
CA HIS A 286 16.14 -28.48 20.17
C HIS A 286 15.35 -27.26 20.65
N VAL A 287 14.04 -27.27 20.43
CA VAL A 287 13.12 -26.22 20.91
C VAL A 287 12.17 -26.78 21.96
N GLY A 288 11.84 -25.96 22.96
CA GLY A 288 11.00 -26.35 24.10
C GLY A 288 9.51 -26.36 23.77
N SER A 289 8.69 -26.58 24.80
CA SER A 289 7.22 -26.61 24.68
C SER A 289 6.61 -25.25 24.35
N ASP A 290 7.34 -24.20 24.68
CA ASP A 290 7.05 -22.81 24.32
C ASP A 290 7.72 -22.39 22.99
N GLY A 291 8.40 -23.32 22.31
CA GLY A 291 9.15 -23.07 21.09
C GLY A 291 10.53 -22.44 21.30
N ALA A 292 10.92 -22.13 22.54
CA ALA A 292 12.20 -21.48 22.81
C ALA A 292 13.36 -22.44 22.58
N MET A 293 14.38 -21.97 21.86
CA MET A 293 15.63 -22.69 21.63
C MET A 293 16.29 -23.06 22.96
N GLN A 294 16.59 -24.35 23.11
CA GLN A 294 17.18 -24.91 24.32
C GLN A 294 18.69 -24.67 24.37
N LYS A 295 19.21 -24.56 25.59
CA LYS A 295 20.63 -24.37 25.89
C LYS A 295 20.99 -25.23 27.10
N SER A 296 22.27 -25.49 27.28
CA SER A 296 22.82 -26.31 28.37
C SER A 296 22.33 -27.77 28.32
N TRP A 297 22.47 -28.48 29.44
CA TRP A 297 22.05 -29.86 29.61
C TRP A 297 20.52 -29.99 29.52
N LEU A 298 20.06 -30.91 28.66
CA LEU A 298 18.65 -31.25 28.51
C LEU A 298 18.49 -32.78 28.45
N THR A 299 17.40 -33.28 29.05
CA THR A 299 17.04 -34.70 28.96
C THR A 299 15.86 -34.87 28.01
N ILE A 300 16.05 -35.62 26.92
CA ILE A 300 15.04 -35.89 25.90
C ILE A 300 14.89 -37.41 25.80
N ASN A 301 13.67 -37.92 26.04
CA ASN A 301 13.36 -39.36 25.99
C ASN A 301 14.35 -40.23 26.80
N GLY A 302 14.77 -39.76 27.99
CA GLY A 302 15.67 -40.48 28.89
C GLY A 302 17.17 -40.42 28.53
N LYS A 303 17.54 -39.75 27.44
CA LYS A 303 18.93 -39.47 27.05
C LYS A 303 19.31 -38.03 27.41
N GLN A 304 20.55 -37.80 27.84
CA GLN A 304 21.08 -36.46 28.12
C GLN A 304 21.83 -35.92 26.90
N TYR A 305 21.59 -34.66 26.58
CA TYR A 305 22.22 -33.89 25.51
C TYR A 305 22.73 -32.57 26.08
N TYR A 306 23.72 -31.97 25.44
CA TYR A 306 24.20 -30.63 25.79
C TYR A 306 24.09 -29.71 24.57
N PHE A 307 23.51 -28.52 24.78
CA PHE A 307 23.40 -27.46 23.78
C PHE A 307 24.26 -26.27 24.20
N TYR A 308 25.09 -25.75 23.31
CA TYR A 308 25.92 -24.57 23.58
C TYR A 308 25.07 -23.29 23.73
N ASN A 309 25.71 -22.16 24.08
CA ASN A 309 24.99 -20.89 24.25
C ASN A 309 24.36 -20.36 22.95
N ASP A 310 24.86 -20.77 21.79
CA ASP A 310 24.26 -20.51 20.48
C ASP A 310 23.17 -21.53 20.10
N GLY A 311 22.89 -22.49 20.99
CA GLY A 311 21.89 -23.55 20.82
C GLY A 311 22.39 -24.78 20.05
N SER A 312 23.60 -24.76 19.49
CA SER A 312 24.12 -25.90 18.75
C SER A 312 24.31 -27.12 19.66
N MET A 313 23.89 -28.31 19.20
CA MET A 313 24.06 -29.56 19.93
C MET A 313 25.53 -29.99 19.89
N ALA A 314 26.09 -30.34 21.06
CA ALA A 314 27.40 -30.94 21.16
C ALA A 314 27.41 -32.38 20.59
N VAL A 315 28.45 -32.72 19.83
CA VAL A 315 28.69 -34.07 19.30
C VAL A 315 30.18 -34.42 19.41
N ASN A 316 30.50 -35.70 19.59
CA ASN A 316 31.88 -36.22 19.61
C ASN A 316 32.84 -35.44 20.51
N THR A 317 32.42 -35.13 21.73
CA THR A 317 33.17 -34.26 22.66
C THR A 317 32.97 -34.69 24.11
N VAL A 318 33.59 -33.97 25.05
CA VAL A 318 33.42 -34.15 26.49
C VAL A 318 32.97 -32.83 27.10
N ILE A 319 31.82 -32.84 27.79
CA ILE A 319 31.29 -31.67 28.53
C ILE A 319 31.09 -32.10 29.98
N ASP A 320 31.61 -31.32 30.94
CA ASP A 320 31.52 -31.59 32.39
C ASP A 320 31.90 -33.03 32.77
N GLY A 321 32.93 -33.59 32.11
CA GLY A 321 33.41 -34.96 32.35
C GLY A 321 32.54 -36.07 31.76
N LYS A 322 31.47 -35.76 31.02
CA LYS A 322 30.62 -36.73 30.32
C LYS A 322 30.99 -36.81 28.84
N THR A 323 31.25 -38.03 28.35
CA THR A 323 31.51 -38.28 26.93
C THR A 323 30.21 -38.24 26.13
N ILE A 324 30.19 -37.42 25.08
CA ILE A 324 29.06 -37.24 24.16
C ILE A 324 29.39 -37.90 22.82
N GLY A 325 28.49 -38.77 22.35
CA GLY A 325 28.65 -39.52 21.10
C GLY A 325 28.39 -38.71 19.82
N PHE A 326 28.44 -39.40 18.68
CA PHE A 326 28.15 -38.80 17.38
C PHE A 326 26.66 -38.45 17.20
N ASP A 327 25.78 -39.11 17.95
CA ASP A 327 24.33 -38.83 18.01
C ASP A 327 23.98 -37.73 19.02
N GLY A 328 25.00 -37.12 19.66
CA GLY A 328 24.84 -36.06 20.67
C GLY A 328 24.40 -36.54 22.06
N ALA A 329 24.13 -37.83 22.23
CA ALA A 329 23.74 -38.38 23.52
C ALA A 329 24.97 -38.66 24.40
N VAL A 330 24.81 -38.51 25.72
CA VAL A 330 25.81 -38.98 26.70
C VAL A 330 25.96 -40.50 26.59
N ILE A 331 27.20 -40.96 26.40
CA ILE A 331 27.55 -42.38 26.42
C ILE A 331 27.57 -42.82 27.89
N LYS A 332 26.69 -43.75 28.25
CA LYS A 332 26.73 -44.40 29.56
C LYS A 332 27.85 -45.46 29.51
N GLY A 333 28.85 -45.28 30.36
CA GLY A 333 29.97 -46.21 30.53
C GLY A 333 29.58 -47.50 31.22
#